data_AF-S4PYL7-F1
#
_entry.id   AF-S4PYL7-F1
#
_cell.length_a   1.000
_cell.length_b   1.000
_cell.length_c   1.000
_cell.angle_alpha   90.00
_cell.angle_beta   90.00
_cell.angle_gamma   90.00
#
_symmetry.space_group_name_H-M   'P 1'
#
loop_
_entity.id
_entity.type
_entity.pdbx_description
1 polymer ?
#
loop_
_entity_poly.entity_id
_entity_poly.type
_entity_poly.pdbx_seq_one_letter_code
_entity_poly.pdbx_strand_id
1 'polypeptide(L)' 'DSHIGVVNNVYFSGIRNSFNEGHPVVCIQVPLFHALGAIVTLLSSLRHGATVVLASPTYNIAANVDALCAEKCS' A
#
# COMPACT_ATOMS: atom_id res chain seq x y z
N ASP A 1 -1.65 18.99 7.60
CA ASP A 1 -1.78 17.72 8.33
C ASP A 1 -0.82 17.70 9.50
N SER A 2 -1.14 17.00 10.59
CA SER A 2 -0.21 16.81 11.71
C SER A 2 0.43 15.42 11.63
N HIS A 3 1.67 15.27 12.12
CA HIS A 3 2.33 13.97 12.18
C HIS A 3 1.50 12.93 12.96
N ILE A 4 0.84 13.37 14.04
CA ILE A 4 -0.04 12.52 14.85
C ILE A 4 -1.25 12.06 14.04
N GLY A 5 -1.86 12.96 13.26
CA GLY A 5 -2.97 12.64 12.37
C GLY A 5 -2.59 11.58 11.34
N VAL A 6 -1.42 11.74 10.70
CA VAL A 6 -0.89 10.75 9.74
C VAL A 6 -0.70 9.40 10.43
N VAL A 7 0.03 9.34 11.55
CA VAL A 7 0.32 8.07 12.23
C VAL A 7 -0.96 7.34 12.66
N ASN A 8 -1.96 8.07 13.15
CA ASN A 8 -3.25 7.49 13.56
C ASN A 8 -4.02 6.92 12.36
N ASN A 9 -4.16 7.70 11.29
CA ASN A 9 -4.86 7.23 10.08
C ASN A 9 -4.17 5.99 9.50
N VAL A 10 -2.84 5.98 9.47
CA VAL A 10 -2.05 4.87 8.97
C VAL A 10 -2.21 3.62 9.87
N TYR A 11 -2.25 3.78 11.21
CA TYR A 11 -2.53 2.68 12.16
C TYR A 11 -3.88 2.03 11.85
N PHE A 12 -4.96 2.81 11.90
CA PHE A 12 -6.32 2.28 11.77
C PHE A 12 -6.63 1.79 10.35
N SER A 13 -6.13 2.47 9.32
CA SER A 13 -6.32 2.02 7.93
C SER A 13 -5.64 0.68 7.68
N GLY A 14 -4.44 0.45 8.22
CA GLY A 14 -3.77 -0.83 8.06
C GLY A 14 -4.49 -1.98 8.76
N ILE A 15 -5.06 -1.75 9.95
CA ILE A 15 -5.89 -2.75 10.63
C ILE A 15 -7.15 -3.05 9.82
N ARG A 16 -7.82 -2.01 9.30
CA ARG A 16 -9.04 -2.18 8.50
C ARG A 16 -8.79 -2.97 7.21
N ASN A 17 -7.58 -2.88 6.64
CA ASN A 17 -7.18 -3.62 5.43
C ASN A 17 -6.38 -4.90 5.76
N SER A 18 -6.33 -5.33 7.02
CA SER A 18 -5.62 -6.54 7.48
C SER A 18 -4.12 -6.58 7.14
N PHE A 19 -3.47 -5.43 6.98
CA PHE A 19 -2.02 -5.37 6.71
C PHE A 19 -1.17 -5.81 7.91
N ASN A 20 -1.76 -5.84 9.10
CA ASN A 20 -1.16 -6.37 10.33
C ASN A 20 -1.20 -7.90 10.43
N GLU A 21 -1.76 -8.59 9.44
CA GLU A 21 -1.95 -10.04 9.46
C GLU A 21 -1.18 -10.68 8.32
N GLY A 22 -0.33 -11.67 8.61
CA GLY A 22 0.32 -12.50 7.58
C GLY A 22 1.34 -11.81 6.66
N HIS A 23 1.62 -10.51 6.86
CA HIS A 23 2.56 -9.69 6.07
C HIS A 23 2.27 -9.77 4.55
N PRO A 24 1.10 -9.29 4.07
CA PRO A 24 0.71 -9.42 2.68
C PRO A 24 1.64 -8.65 1.75
N VAL A 25 1.63 -9.02 0.47
CA VAL A 25 2.35 -8.31 -0.58
C VAL A 25 1.33 -7.45 -1.34
N VAL A 26 1.43 -6.13 -1.18
CA VAL A 26 0.44 -5.17 -1.67
C VAL A 26 0.94 -4.48 -2.94
N CYS A 27 0.28 -4.74 -4.08
CA CYS A 27 0.52 -4.01 -5.32
C CYS A 27 -0.20 -2.66 -5.30
N ILE A 28 0.54 -1.56 -5.22
CA ILE A 28 -0.05 -0.21 -5.18
C ILE A 28 -0.20 0.31 -6.61
N GLN A 29 -1.45 0.45 -7.04
CA GLN A 29 -1.82 0.88 -8.39
C GLN A 29 -2.25 2.36 -8.46
N VAL A 30 -2.25 3.06 -7.33
CA VAL A 30 -2.78 4.42 -7.19
C VAL A 30 -1.66 5.45 -7.03
N PRO A 31 -1.86 6.70 -7.48
CA PRO A 31 -0.83 7.73 -7.37
C PRO A 31 -0.52 8.09 -5.91
N LEU A 32 0.76 8.27 -5.60
CA LEU A 32 1.24 8.56 -4.25
C LEU A 32 0.95 9.99 -3.77
N PHE A 33 0.51 10.90 -4.63
CA PHE A 33 0.08 12.23 -4.20
C PHE A 33 -1.33 12.24 -3.58
N HIS A 34 -2.10 11.16 -3.76
CA HIS A 34 -3.44 11.02 -3.21
C HIS A 34 -3.40 10.27 -1.88
N ALA A 35 -4.34 10.57 -0.97
CA ALA A 35 -4.42 9.91 0.33
C ALA A 35 -4.56 8.37 0.23
N LEU A 36 -5.26 7.87 -0.80
CA LEU A 36 -5.34 6.43 -1.08
C LEU A 36 -3.96 5.80 -1.35
N GLY A 37 -3.07 6.50 -2.06
CA GLY A 37 -1.72 6.03 -2.37
C GLY A 37 -0.75 6.21 -1.20
N ALA A 38 -0.66 7.40 -0.64
CA ALA A 38 0.28 7.67 0.45
C ALA A 38 -0.16 7.07 1.79
N ILE A 39 -1.38 7.36 2.24
CA ILE A 39 -1.84 7.05 3.60
C ILE A 39 -2.38 5.63 3.68
N VAL A 40 -3.39 5.31 2.87
CA VAL A 40 -4.19 4.08 3.02
C VAL A 40 -3.43 2.84 2.54
N THR A 41 -2.56 2.97 1.54
CA THR A 41 -1.80 1.84 0.98
C THR A 41 -0.34 1.87 1.41
N LEU A 42 0.47 2.82 0.92
CA LEU A 42 1.93 2.82 1.14
C LEU A 42 2.31 2.86 2.62
N LEU A 43 1.94 3.93 3.33
CA LEU A 43 2.33 4.08 4.73
C LEU A 43 1.66 3.01 5.61
N SER A 44 0.41 2.65 5.34
CA SER A 44 -0.30 1.63 6.13
C SER A 44 0.35 0.27 6.00
N SER A 45 0.80 -0.10 4.80
CA SER A 45 1.52 -1.36 4.57
C SER A 45 2.84 -1.35 5.34
N LEU A 46 3.65 -0.31 5.16
CA LEU A 46 4.96 -0.18 5.81
C LEU A 46 4.87 -0.18 7.34
N ARG A 47 3.86 0.48 7.89
CA ARG A 47 3.64 0.57 9.32
C ARG A 47 3.37 -0.80 9.96
N HIS A 48 2.72 -1.70 9.24
CA HIS A 48 2.28 -3.00 9.76
C HIS A 48 3.13 -4.17 9.24
N GLY A 49 4.24 -3.89 8.56
CA GLY A 49 5.19 -4.91 8.10
C GLY A 49 4.76 -5.65 6.83
N ALA A 50 3.77 -5.15 6.10
CA ALA A 50 3.42 -5.66 4.78
C ALA A 50 4.46 -5.23 3.73
N THR A 51 4.59 -6.03 2.66
CA THR A 51 5.46 -5.73 1.52
C THR A 51 4.72 -4.86 0.52
N VAL A 52 5.41 -3.92 -0.12
CA VAL A 52 4.82 -3.01 -1.11
C VAL A 52 5.48 -3.19 -2.46
N VAL A 53 4.67 -3.31 -3.51
CA VAL A 53 5.11 -3.40 -4.91
C VAL A 53 4.61 -2.17 -5.68
N LEU A 54 5.55 -1.44 -6.28
CA LEU A 54 5.30 -0.29 -7.17
C LEU A 54 5.68 -0.69 -8.59
N ALA A 55 4.70 -1.13 -9.38
CA ALA A 55 4.96 -1.71 -10.71
C ALA A 55 5.45 -0.69 -11.75
N SER A 56 5.09 0.58 -11.62
CA SER A 56 5.41 1.65 -12.58
C SER A 56 5.27 3.04 -11.92
N PRO A 57 5.97 4.08 -12.42
CA PRO A 57 5.84 5.46 -11.90
C PRO A 57 4.41 6.03 -12.01
N THR A 58 3.64 5.57 -12.99
CA THR A 58 2.23 5.90 -13.21
C THR A 58 1.42 4.64 -13.46
N TYR A 59 0.09 4.74 -13.42
CA TYR A 59 -0.79 3.59 -13.67
C TYR A 59 -0.50 2.95 -15.04
N ASN A 60 -0.15 1.67 -15.02
CA ASN A 60 0.11 0.87 -16.21
C ASN A 60 -0.48 -0.53 -16.02
N ILE A 61 -1.38 -0.93 -16.90
CA ILE A 61 -2.15 -2.18 -16.76
C ILE A 61 -1.23 -3.40 -16.87
N ALA A 62 -0.36 -3.45 -17.89
CA ALA A 62 0.52 -4.59 -18.11
C ALA A 62 1.49 -4.77 -16.94
N ALA A 63 2.17 -3.70 -16.54
CA ALA A 63 3.10 -3.73 -15.41
C ALA A 63 2.41 -4.19 -14.11
N ASN A 64 1.19 -3.71 -13.85
CA ASN A 64 0.42 -4.10 -12.67
C ASN A 64 0.06 -5.59 -12.67
N VAL A 65 -0.40 -6.14 -13.80
CA VAL A 65 -0.75 -7.56 -13.91
C VAL A 65 0.49 -8.43 -13.77
N ASP A 66 1.58 -8.06 -14.44
CA ASP A 66 2.85 -8.79 -14.37
C ASP A 66 3.40 -8.81 -12.94
N ALA A 67 3.41 -7.66 -12.26
CA ALA A 67 3.87 -7.54 -10.87
C ALA A 67 2.98 -8.32 -9.90
N LEU A 68 1.65 -8.29 -10.09
CA LEU A 68 0.70 -9.01 -9.24
C LEU A 68 0.97 -10.52 -9.28
N CYS A 69 1.26 -11.07 -10.46
CA CYS A 69 1.61 -12.48 -10.62
C CYS A 69 3.05 -12.81 -10.17
N ALA A 70 4.03 -12.01 -10.55
CA ALA A 70 5.45 -12.26 -10.26
C ALA A 70 5.76 -12.20 -8.75
N GLU A 71 5.22 -11.18 -8.08
CA GLU A 71 5.44 -10.93 -6.64
C GLU A 71 4.42 -11.63 -5.75
N LYS A 72 3.46 -12.37 -6.34
CA LYS A 72 2.38 -13.09 -5.63
C LYS A 72 1.62 -12.17 -4.67
N CYS A 73 1.19 -11.02 -5.18
CA CYS A 73 0.45 -10.06 -4.38
C CYS A 73 -0.87 -10.67 -3.88
N SER A 74 -1.26 -10.31 -2.65
CA SER A 74 -2.37 -10.92 -1.90
C SER A 74 -3.21 -9.89 -1.16
#